data_AF-A0A3N6MH41-F1
#
_entry.id   AF-A0A3N6MH41-F1
#
_cell.length_a   1.000
_cell.length_b   1.000
_cell.length_c   1.000
_cell.angle_alpha   90.00
_cell.angle_beta   90.00
_cell.angle_gamma   90.00
#
_symmetry.space_group_name_H-M   'P 1'
#
loop_
_entity.id
_entity.type
_entity.pdbx_description
1 polymer ?
#
loop_
_entity_poly.entity_id
_entity_poly.type
_entity_poly.pdbx_seq_one_letter_code
_entity_poly.pdbx_strand_id
1 'polypeptide(L)'
;MWRFDHTTRRRLLKATGGVGAAALLAGCPDDEEEPEPDDEEPEPDDEPEDDEEPEPDDEEPEPDDEPDDEEAVIEPGTRIELDAQTPGWVGIEPDEIADEENPTLALQEGEEYEIGWEEGDGSVHNIELVDEDDEVVDDYETDESDEGGDDQFIEFEATDEIAEYVCRPHETTMRGTIEISENGEETDDEEETDDEEENGEMDDEEDNGEEMDDGENDE
;
A
#
# COMPACT_ATOMS: atom_id res chain seq x y z
N MET A 1 14.05 31.07 27.25
CA MET A 1 15.40 30.55 26.91
C MET A 1 15.59 29.24 27.65
N TRP A 2 15.18 28.13 27.03
CA TRP A 2 15.35 26.79 27.58
C TRP A 2 16.68 26.26 27.08
N ARG A 3 17.51 25.76 28.01
CA ARG A 3 18.82 25.21 27.71
C ARG A 3 18.70 23.69 27.79
N PHE A 4 18.57 23.03 26.65
CA PHE A 4 18.64 21.57 26.59
C PHE A 4 20.10 21.15 26.80
N ASP A 5 20.31 20.33 27.84
CA ASP A 5 21.58 19.70 28.16
C ASP A 5 21.68 18.42 27.31
N HIS A 6 22.50 18.44 26.25
CA HIS A 6 22.82 17.23 25.49
C HIS A 6 23.69 16.31 26.35
N THR A 7 23.06 15.39 27.07
CA THR A 7 23.77 14.26 27.69
C THR A 7 24.25 13.33 26.58
N THR A 8 25.49 13.56 26.14
CA THR A 8 26.25 12.68 25.24
C THR A 8 26.41 11.30 25.87
N ARG A 9 25.61 10.31 25.43
CA ARG A 9 25.81 8.92 25.83
C ARG A 9 26.89 8.29 24.96
N ARG A 10 28.15 8.46 25.34
CA ARG A 10 29.27 7.68 24.80
C ARG A 10 29.10 6.20 25.18
N ARG A 11 28.60 5.39 24.26
CA ARG A 11 28.70 3.92 24.34
C ARG A 11 30.16 3.52 24.06
N LEU A 12 30.89 3.19 25.12
CA LEU A 12 32.23 2.59 25.06
C LEU A 12 32.07 1.07 24.83
N LEU A 13 32.31 0.59 23.59
CA LEU A 13 32.47 -0.84 23.34
C LEU A 13 33.80 -1.32 23.94
N LYS A 14 33.72 -2.19 24.95
CA LYS A 14 34.86 -2.97 25.47
C LYS A 14 35.04 -4.23 24.62
N ALA A 15 35.86 -4.14 23.58
CA ALA A 15 36.33 -5.33 22.86
C ALA A 15 37.34 -6.10 23.73
N THR A 16 36.94 -7.29 24.20
CA THR A 16 37.79 -8.16 25.03
C THR A 16 37.82 -9.56 24.42
N GLY A 17 38.91 -9.87 23.71
CA GLY A 17 39.52 -11.20 23.70
C GLY A 17 39.08 -12.21 22.63
N GLY A 18 40.09 -12.87 22.02
CA GLY A 18 39.90 -14.14 21.33
C GLY A 18 40.96 -14.43 20.27
N VAL A 19 42.20 -14.78 20.66
CA VAL A 19 43.14 -15.46 19.75
C VAL A 19 42.77 -16.94 19.75
N GLY A 20 42.30 -17.44 18.61
CA GLY A 20 42.10 -18.86 18.34
C GLY A 20 42.74 -19.23 17.01
N ALA A 21 43.98 -19.72 17.05
CA ALA A 21 44.59 -20.40 15.92
C ALA A 21 44.23 -21.90 16.02
N ALA A 22 43.48 -22.42 15.05
CA ALA A 22 43.34 -23.85 14.82
C ALA A 22 43.88 -24.17 13.41
N ALA A 23 44.91 -25.00 13.37
CA ALA A 23 45.63 -25.38 12.19
C ALA A 23 44.91 -26.51 11.41
N LEU A 24 44.92 -26.34 10.09
CA LEU A 24 44.89 -27.30 8.98
C LEU A 24 44.80 -28.81 9.28
N LEU A 25 43.84 -29.46 8.63
CA LEU A 25 43.97 -30.83 8.09
C LEU A 25 43.33 -30.88 6.69
N ALA A 26 44.02 -30.37 5.68
CA ALA A 26 43.74 -30.73 4.28
C ALA A 26 44.53 -32.01 3.99
N GLY A 27 43.85 -33.16 4.03
CA GLY A 27 44.41 -34.46 3.72
C GLY A 27 43.60 -35.12 2.63
N CYS A 28 44.13 -35.10 1.40
CA CYS A 28 44.25 -36.23 0.47
C CYS A 28 44.77 -35.70 -0.88
N PRO A 29 46.05 -35.91 -1.21
CA PRO A 29 46.49 -35.98 -2.59
C PRO A 29 46.23 -37.40 -3.10
N ASP A 30 45.52 -37.56 -4.20
CA ASP A 30 45.65 -38.75 -5.04
C ASP A 30 45.50 -38.32 -6.49
N ASP A 31 46.57 -38.57 -7.23
CA ASP A 31 46.89 -38.22 -8.60
C ASP A 31 47.00 -39.57 -9.35
N GLU A 32 46.74 -39.56 -10.65
CA GLU A 32 47.05 -40.63 -11.63
C GLU A 32 45.97 -41.72 -11.87
N GLU A 33 45.16 -41.55 -12.93
CA GLU A 33 45.22 -42.32 -14.20
C GLU A 33 43.89 -42.25 -14.98
N GLU A 34 43.98 -41.73 -16.21
CA GLU A 34 42.96 -41.83 -17.25
C GLU A 34 42.81 -43.28 -17.73
N PRO A 35 41.61 -43.67 -18.20
CA PRO A 35 41.57 -44.08 -19.61
C PRO A 35 40.33 -43.58 -20.37
N GLU A 36 40.55 -43.09 -21.59
CA GLU A 36 39.56 -43.00 -22.66
C GLU A 36 39.56 -44.30 -23.51
N PRO A 37 38.73 -44.42 -24.56
CA PRO A 37 37.27 -44.36 -24.63
C PRO A 37 36.72 -45.73 -25.09
N ASP A 38 35.47 -46.08 -24.77
CA ASP A 38 34.81 -47.25 -25.38
C ASP A 38 33.73 -46.79 -26.36
N ASP A 39 33.82 -47.38 -27.54
CA ASP A 39 33.29 -47.00 -28.83
C ASP A 39 32.26 -48.09 -29.17
N GLU A 40 30.99 -47.86 -28.85
CA GLU A 40 29.89 -48.73 -29.30
C GLU A 40 28.69 -47.88 -29.72
N GLU A 41 28.64 -47.55 -31.01
CA GLU A 41 27.39 -47.22 -31.69
C GLU A 41 26.58 -48.49 -31.90
N PRO A 42 25.26 -48.46 -31.63
CA PRO A 42 24.33 -49.27 -32.40
C PRO A 42 23.44 -48.40 -33.29
N GLU A 43 23.45 -48.74 -34.57
CA GLU A 43 22.60 -48.24 -35.66
C GLU A 43 21.09 -48.42 -35.36
N PRO A 44 20.22 -47.62 -36.00
CA PRO A 44 18.78 -47.56 -35.74
C PRO A 44 18.01 -48.63 -36.53
N ASP A 45 16.96 -49.22 -35.97
CA ASP A 45 15.90 -49.81 -36.78
C ASP A 45 14.56 -49.98 -36.05
N ASP A 46 13.51 -49.76 -36.84
CA ASP A 46 12.11 -50.16 -36.71
C ASP A 46 11.20 -49.52 -35.64
N GLU A 47 10.43 -48.54 -36.12
CA GLU A 47 9.06 -48.23 -35.69
C GLU A 47 8.15 -49.48 -35.76
N PRO A 48 7.14 -49.57 -34.89
CA PRO A 48 5.80 -49.48 -35.48
C PRO A 48 4.86 -48.53 -34.72
N GLU A 49 4.02 -47.88 -35.51
CA GLU A 49 2.82 -47.13 -35.12
C GLU A 49 1.72 -48.07 -34.59
N ASP A 50 1.05 -47.68 -33.50
CA ASP A 50 -0.37 -47.97 -33.14
C ASP A 50 -0.64 -47.20 -31.83
N ASP A 51 -1.29 -46.03 -31.85
CA ASP A 51 -2.75 -45.83 -31.84
C ASP A 51 -3.39 -46.30 -30.52
N GLU A 52 -3.51 -45.37 -29.57
CA GLU A 52 -4.64 -45.26 -28.62
C GLU A 52 -4.51 -43.88 -27.96
N GLU A 53 -5.06 -42.86 -28.62
CA GLU A 53 -5.34 -41.56 -28.00
C GLU A 53 -6.48 -41.75 -26.98
N PRO A 54 -6.29 -41.45 -25.69
CA PRO A 54 -7.43 -41.33 -24.79
C PRO A 54 -8.22 -40.05 -25.13
N GLU A 55 -9.42 -40.27 -25.67
CA GLU A 55 -10.51 -39.30 -25.83
C GLU A 55 -10.94 -38.70 -24.46
N PRO A 56 -11.61 -37.53 -24.47
CA PRO A 56 -11.35 -36.42 -23.55
C PRO A 56 -12.15 -36.51 -22.24
N ASP A 57 -11.51 -36.16 -21.13
CA ASP A 57 -12.22 -35.60 -19.98
C ASP A 57 -12.37 -34.09 -20.23
N ASP A 58 -13.44 -33.75 -20.97
CA ASP A 58 -14.08 -32.43 -21.01
C ASP A 58 -14.70 -32.12 -19.62
N GLU A 59 -13.87 -32.00 -18.59
CA GLU A 59 -14.17 -31.03 -17.54
C GLU A 59 -13.60 -29.72 -18.07
N GLU A 60 -14.45 -28.98 -18.80
CA GLU A 60 -14.20 -27.56 -19.04
C GLU A 60 -13.89 -26.97 -17.66
N PRO A 61 -12.69 -26.41 -17.42
CA PRO A 61 -12.56 -25.55 -16.26
C PRO A 61 -13.65 -24.50 -16.43
N GLU A 62 -14.57 -24.45 -15.46
CA GLU A 62 -15.47 -23.30 -15.30
C GLU A 62 -14.59 -22.07 -15.52
N PRO A 63 -15.01 -21.08 -16.32
CA PRO A 63 -14.20 -19.89 -16.51
C PRO A 63 -13.87 -19.37 -15.12
N ASP A 64 -12.59 -19.47 -14.74
CA ASP A 64 -12.06 -18.66 -13.67
C ASP A 64 -12.54 -17.26 -14.02
N ASP A 65 -13.41 -16.70 -13.17
CA ASP A 65 -13.66 -15.26 -13.13
C ASP A 65 -12.27 -14.64 -13.26
N GLU A 66 -11.94 -14.15 -14.47
CA GLU A 66 -10.75 -13.36 -14.69
C GLU A 66 -10.86 -12.28 -13.62
N PRO A 67 -9.89 -12.15 -12.68
CA PRO A 67 -9.93 -11.01 -11.78
C PRO A 67 -10.02 -9.81 -12.72
N ASP A 68 -11.06 -9.01 -12.52
CA ASP A 68 -11.18 -7.72 -13.16
C ASP A 68 -9.90 -6.99 -12.74
N ASP A 69 -8.87 -7.02 -13.59
CA ASP A 69 -7.59 -6.28 -13.49
C ASP A 69 -7.85 -4.77 -13.67
N GLU A 70 -9.01 -4.29 -13.22
CA GLU A 70 -9.21 -2.90 -12.85
C GLU A 70 -8.50 -2.76 -11.50
N GLU A 71 -7.34 -2.09 -11.50
CA GLU A 71 -6.66 -1.64 -10.28
C GLU A 71 -7.73 -1.07 -9.35
N ALA A 72 -8.00 -1.78 -8.25
CA ALA A 72 -9.02 -1.37 -7.31
C ALA A 72 -8.62 0.01 -6.80
N VAL A 73 -9.59 0.93 -6.79
CA VAL A 73 -9.37 2.26 -6.24
C VAL A 73 -9.49 2.14 -4.73
N ILE A 74 -8.44 2.57 -4.02
CA ILE A 74 -8.39 2.54 -2.56
C ILE A 74 -9.51 3.43 -2.01
N GLU A 75 -10.27 2.90 -1.04
CA GLU A 75 -11.35 3.65 -0.41
C GLU A 75 -10.82 4.91 0.32
N PRO A 76 -11.49 6.07 0.22
CA PRO A 76 -11.10 7.27 0.95
C PRO A 76 -11.02 7.06 2.46
N GLY A 77 -10.05 7.70 3.12
CA GLY A 77 -9.79 7.55 4.55
C GLY A 77 -9.12 6.23 4.94
N THR A 78 -8.68 5.43 3.96
CA THR A 78 -7.95 4.18 4.21
C THR A 78 -6.52 4.45 4.66
N ARG A 79 -6.05 3.61 5.59
CA ARG A 79 -4.65 3.53 5.98
C ARG A 79 -3.92 2.56 5.05
N ILE A 80 -2.91 3.06 4.38
CA ILE A 80 -2.02 2.36 3.46
C ILE A 80 -0.78 1.94 4.26
N GLU A 81 -0.67 0.64 4.52
CA GLU A 81 0.43 0.05 5.28
C GLU A 81 1.38 -0.71 4.35
N LEU A 82 2.67 -0.41 4.50
CA LEU A 82 3.77 -1.02 3.77
C LEU A 82 4.74 -1.72 4.74
N ASP A 83 5.46 -2.74 4.26
CA ASP A 83 6.65 -3.33 4.90
C ASP A 83 7.91 -2.77 4.23
N ALA A 84 8.79 -2.17 5.05
CA ALA A 84 9.94 -1.42 4.58
C ALA A 84 11.14 -2.33 4.29
N GLN A 85 11.22 -2.84 3.07
CA GLN A 85 12.30 -3.71 2.61
C GLN A 85 13.21 -2.98 1.62
N THR A 86 14.53 -3.06 1.81
CA THR A 86 15.53 -2.46 0.92
C THR A 86 15.34 -2.85 -0.57
N PRO A 87 14.88 -4.08 -0.91
CA PRO A 87 14.52 -4.43 -2.29
C PRO A 87 13.30 -3.66 -2.86
N GLY A 88 12.38 -3.17 -2.02
CA GLY A 88 11.17 -2.47 -2.43
C GLY A 88 10.16 -2.35 -1.27
N TRP A 89 9.21 -1.43 -1.38
CA TRP A 89 8.06 -1.40 -0.48
C TRP A 89 7.19 -2.63 -0.73
N VAL A 90 6.78 -3.37 0.31
CA VAL A 90 5.83 -4.48 0.13
C VAL A 90 4.49 -4.08 0.72
N GLY A 91 3.39 -4.14 -0.04
CA GLY A 91 2.07 -3.78 0.49
C GLY A 91 1.56 -4.76 1.54
N ILE A 92 0.89 -4.23 2.57
CA ILE A 92 0.31 -5.01 3.69
C ILE A 92 -1.20 -4.76 3.78
N GLU A 93 -1.62 -3.50 3.84
CA GLU A 93 -3.04 -3.10 3.82
C GLU A 93 -3.20 -1.86 2.93
N PRO A 94 -4.31 -1.70 2.19
CA PRO A 94 -5.44 -2.63 2.03
C PRO A 94 -5.11 -3.94 1.28
N ASP A 95 -6.03 -4.91 1.30
CA ASP A 95 -5.87 -6.25 0.67
C ASP A 95 -5.53 -6.16 -0.84
N GLU A 96 -5.96 -5.09 -1.51
CA GLU A 96 -5.69 -4.84 -2.94
C GLU A 96 -4.21 -4.59 -3.28
N ILE A 97 -3.40 -4.09 -2.33
CA ILE A 97 -1.95 -3.90 -2.53
C ILE A 97 -1.10 -4.99 -1.87
N ALA A 98 -1.75 -5.94 -1.18
CA ALA A 98 -1.05 -6.90 -0.32
C ALA A 98 -0.07 -7.77 -1.10
N ASP A 99 1.12 -7.97 -0.54
CA ASP A 99 2.23 -8.77 -1.09
C ASP A 99 2.83 -8.26 -2.42
N GLU A 100 2.39 -7.10 -2.93
CA GLU A 100 2.96 -6.47 -4.13
C GLU A 100 4.21 -5.64 -3.78
N GLU A 101 5.22 -5.68 -4.66
CA GLU A 101 6.45 -4.88 -4.53
C GLU A 101 6.28 -3.55 -5.26
N ASN A 102 6.39 -2.44 -4.52
CA ASN A 102 6.13 -1.08 -4.96
C ASN A 102 4.76 -0.92 -5.64
N PRO A 103 3.66 -1.29 -4.96
CA PRO A 103 2.31 -1.27 -5.53
C PRO A 103 1.95 0.09 -6.10
N THR A 104 1.19 0.12 -7.18
CA THR A 104 0.54 1.37 -7.60
C THR A 104 -0.58 1.69 -6.63
N LEU A 105 -0.61 2.92 -6.11
CA LEU A 105 -1.69 3.39 -5.24
C LEU A 105 -2.70 4.17 -6.07
N ALA A 106 -3.83 3.54 -6.41
CA ALA A 106 -4.92 4.19 -7.12
C ALA A 106 -5.82 4.94 -6.12
N LEU A 107 -5.76 6.28 -6.13
CA LEU A 107 -6.44 7.16 -5.17
C LEU A 107 -7.41 8.10 -5.86
N GLN A 108 -8.35 8.63 -5.11
CA GLN A 108 -9.32 9.64 -5.56
C GLN A 108 -8.85 11.05 -5.23
N GLU A 109 -8.94 11.96 -6.21
CA GLU A 109 -8.54 13.37 -6.06
C GLU A 109 -9.36 14.08 -4.98
N GLY A 110 -8.66 14.81 -4.09
CA GLY A 110 -9.24 15.62 -3.02
C GLY A 110 -9.59 14.84 -1.74
N GLU A 111 -9.39 13.53 -1.72
CA GLU A 111 -9.67 12.69 -0.57
C GLU A 111 -8.46 12.53 0.36
N GLU A 112 -8.72 12.28 1.65
CA GLU A 112 -7.69 12.11 2.67
C GLU A 112 -7.29 10.62 2.83
N TYR A 113 -5.99 10.35 2.97
CA TYR A 113 -5.44 9.02 3.21
C TYR A 113 -4.33 9.08 4.25
N GLU A 114 -3.99 7.94 4.84
CA GLU A 114 -2.81 7.80 5.71
C GLU A 114 -1.87 6.78 5.09
N ILE A 115 -0.58 7.07 4.99
CA ILE A 115 0.43 6.14 4.45
C ILE A 115 1.61 6.00 5.41
N GLY A 116 2.13 4.78 5.56
CA GLY A 116 3.25 4.52 6.45
C GLY A 116 3.73 3.08 6.45
N TRP A 117 4.66 2.78 7.36
CA TRP A 117 5.16 1.42 7.59
C TRP A 117 5.28 1.07 9.08
N GLU A 118 4.83 -0.12 9.46
CA GLU A 118 4.97 -0.64 10.82
C GLU A 118 6.23 -1.52 10.97
N GLU A 119 6.53 -2.35 9.97
CA GLU A 119 7.64 -3.30 9.95
C GLU A 119 8.69 -2.96 8.88
N GLY A 120 9.89 -3.54 9.00
CA GLY A 120 10.96 -3.37 8.02
C GLY A 120 12.21 -4.23 8.28
N ASP A 121 13.18 -4.20 7.37
CA ASP A 121 14.39 -5.03 7.44
C ASP A 121 15.47 -4.56 8.44
N GLY A 122 15.23 -3.44 9.13
CA GLY A 122 16.18 -2.83 10.08
C GLY A 122 17.24 -1.92 9.44
N SER A 123 17.11 -1.61 8.15
CA SER A 123 17.78 -0.48 7.50
C SER A 123 17.02 0.82 7.75
N VAL A 124 17.67 1.96 7.48
CA VAL A 124 17.04 3.28 7.64
C VAL A 124 16.13 3.56 6.46
N HIS A 125 14.87 3.88 6.74
CA HIS A 125 13.85 4.19 5.75
C HIS A 125 13.13 5.49 6.09
N ASN A 126 12.54 6.08 5.07
CA ASN A 126 11.56 7.15 5.18
C ASN A 126 10.56 7.01 4.02
N ILE A 127 9.36 7.58 4.16
CA ILE A 127 8.44 7.83 3.05
C ILE A 127 8.48 9.32 2.75
N GLU A 128 8.58 9.63 1.46
CA GLU A 128 8.36 10.96 0.88
C GLU A 128 7.39 10.84 -0.27
N LEU A 129 6.36 11.69 -0.28
CA LEU A 129 5.47 11.85 -1.43
C LEU A 129 6.03 12.96 -2.32
N VAL A 130 6.33 12.62 -3.57
CA VAL A 130 7.05 13.49 -4.51
C VAL A 130 6.25 13.74 -5.78
N ASP A 131 6.52 14.88 -6.39
CA ASP A 131 5.98 15.29 -7.69
C ASP A 131 6.76 14.68 -8.88
N GLU A 132 6.38 15.06 -10.12
CA GLU A 132 7.03 14.60 -11.36
C GLU A 132 8.50 15.04 -11.51
N ASP A 133 8.93 16.06 -10.75
CA ASP A 133 10.28 16.60 -10.71
C ASP A 133 11.12 16.01 -9.54
N ASP A 134 10.56 15.06 -8.78
CA ASP A 134 11.14 14.39 -7.59
C ASP A 134 11.28 15.34 -6.37
N GLU A 135 10.53 16.44 -6.34
CA GLU A 135 10.44 17.36 -5.20
C GLU A 135 9.33 16.92 -4.23
N VAL A 136 9.56 17.06 -2.91
CA VAL A 136 8.57 16.69 -1.89
C VAL A 136 7.38 17.65 -1.95
N VAL A 137 6.18 17.09 -2.04
CA VAL A 137 4.92 17.85 -2.02
C VAL A 137 4.61 18.26 -0.58
N ASP A 138 4.39 19.56 -0.36
CA ASP A 138 3.96 20.22 0.89
C ASP A 138 4.74 19.98 2.21
N ASP A 139 5.70 19.06 2.31
CA ASP A 139 6.27 18.46 3.54
C ASP A 139 5.66 17.08 3.90
N TYR A 140 5.07 16.35 2.94
CA TYR A 140 4.63 14.97 3.11
C TYR A 140 5.81 13.99 3.19
N GLU A 141 6.47 13.99 4.34
CA GLU A 141 7.60 13.13 4.65
C GLU A 141 7.59 12.63 6.11
N THR A 142 8.08 11.41 6.31
CA THR A 142 8.40 10.88 7.64
C THR A 142 9.88 11.12 7.99
N ASP A 143 10.22 11.13 9.28
CA ASP A 143 11.61 11.08 9.73
C ASP A 143 12.34 9.80 9.25
N GLU A 144 13.64 9.89 8.98
CA GLU A 144 14.48 8.72 8.70
C GLU A 144 14.66 7.83 9.96
N SER A 145 14.21 6.58 9.92
CA SER A 145 14.27 5.64 11.06
C SER A 145 14.66 4.21 10.63
N ASP A 146 15.36 3.49 11.51
CA ASP A 146 15.62 2.04 11.37
C ASP A 146 14.55 1.15 12.03
N GLU A 147 13.57 1.76 12.70
CA GLU A 147 12.43 1.11 13.34
C GLU A 147 11.14 1.78 12.81
N GLY A 148 10.19 0.98 12.31
CA GLY A 148 8.85 1.43 11.93
C GLY A 148 7.93 1.69 13.13
N GLY A 149 6.64 1.92 12.87
CA GLY A 149 5.59 2.04 13.89
C GLY A 149 4.73 3.30 13.71
N ASP A 150 3.88 3.60 14.70
CA ASP A 150 2.89 4.69 14.62
C ASP A 150 3.47 6.06 14.23
N ASP A 151 4.71 6.36 14.64
CA ASP A 151 5.38 7.62 14.34
C ASP A 151 5.87 7.71 12.87
N GLN A 152 5.70 6.65 12.07
CA GLN A 152 6.12 6.54 10.67
C GLN A 152 4.93 6.50 9.71
N PHE A 153 3.81 7.09 10.12
CA PHE A 153 2.62 7.31 9.30
C PHE A 153 2.38 8.81 9.15
N ILE A 154 1.98 9.21 7.93
CA ILE A 154 1.59 10.58 7.60
C ILE A 154 0.19 10.58 6.98
N GLU A 155 -0.59 11.60 7.34
CA GLU A 155 -1.88 11.91 6.70
C GLU A 155 -1.61 12.86 5.53
N PHE A 156 -2.24 12.63 4.38
CA PHE A 156 -2.12 13.49 3.20
C PHE A 156 -3.43 13.57 2.42
N GLU A 157 -3.62 14.70 1.72
CA GLU A 157 -4.69 14.86 0.72
C GLU A 157 -4.15 14.43 -0.65
N ALA A 158 -4.87 13.54 -1.32
CA ALA A 158 -4.51 13.06 -2.65
C ALA A 158 -4.76 14.14 -3.70
N THR A 159 -3.70 14.72 -4.26
CA THR A 159 -3.78 15.79 -5.27
C THR A 159 -3.00 15.40 -6.52
N ASP A 160 -3.34 16.00 -7.66
CA ASP A 160 -2.67 15.77 -8.95
C ASP A 160 -1.19 16.19 -8.99
N GLU A 161 -0.71 16.89 -7.95
CA GLU A 161 0.71 17.23 -7.78
C GLU A 161 1.55 16.02 -7.32
N ILE A 162 0.94 15.05 -6.63
CA ILE A 162 1.62 13.86 -6.10
C ILE A 162 1.72 12.79 -7.19
N ALA A 163 2.92 12.29 -7.45
CA ALA A 163 3.18 11.29 -8.48
C ALA A 163 3.69 9.95 -7.91
N GLU A 164 4.54 9.98 -6.89
CA GLU A 164 5.25 8.79 -6.40
C GLU A 164 5.48 8.85 -4.89
N TYR A 165 5.64 7.69 -4.27
CA TYR A 165 6.10 7.56 -2.88
C TYR A 165 7.47 6.88 -2.86
N VAL A 166 8.44 7.49 -2.16
CA VAL A 166 9.87 7.15 -2.29
C VAL A 166 10.56 7.06 -0.94
N CYS A 167 11.50 6.12 -0.80
CA CYS A 167 12.48 6.11 0.29
C CYS A 167 13.79 6.75 -0.17
N ARG A 168 14.23 7.85 0.45
CA ARG A 168 15.44 8.57 0.01
C ARG A 168 16.73 7.77 0.14
N PRO A 169 16.98 7.05 1.25
CA PRO A 169 18.15 6.17 1.34
C PRO A 169 18.20 5.07 0.27
N HIS A 170 17.04 4.68 -0.28
CA HIS A 170 16.87 3.53 -1.16
C HIS A 170 16.07 3.85 -2.45
N GLU A 171 16.21 5.08 -2.97
CA GLU A 171 15.39 5.64 -4.07
C GLU A 171 15.38 4.78 -5.35
N THR A 172 16.42 3.96 -5.54
CA THR A 172 16.56 3.11 -6.73
C THR A 172 15.67 1.89 -6.73
N THR A 173 15.16 1.49 -5.57
CA THR A 173 14.42 0.23 -5.37
C THR A 173 13.12 0.41 -4.62
N MET A 174 13.04 1.39 -3.71
CA MET A 174 11.87 1.66 -2.89
C MET A 174 11.17 2.92 -3.39
N ARG A 175 10.41 2.73 -4.47
CA ARG A 175 9.65 3.77 -5.17
C ARG A 175 8.45 3.13 -5.84
N GLY A 176 7.25 3.57 -5.51
CA GLY A 176 6.02 3.18 -6.19
C GLY A 176 5.25 4.39 -6.71
N THR A 177 4.30 4.11 -7.58
CA THR A 177 3.50 5.13 -8.28
C THR A 177 2.21 5.43 -7.52
N ILE A 178 1.77 6.69 -7.56
CA ILE A 178 0.45 7.12 -7.11
C ILE A 178 -0.32 7.58 -8.34
N GLU A 179 -1.48 6.97 -8.57
CA GLU A 179 -2.38 7.34 -9.65
C GLU A 179 -3.62 8.03 -9.07
N ILE A 180 -3.80 9.29 -9.44
CA ILE A 180 -4.91 10.12 -8.97
C ILE A 180 -6.01 10.12 -10.03
N SER A 181 -7.19 9.64 -9.65
CA SER A 181 -8.39 9.67 -10.50
C SER A 181 -9.36 10.75 -10.01
N GLU A 182 -9.95 11.49 -10.97
CA GLU A 182 -11.04 12.42 -10.67
C GLU A 182 -12.22 11.65 -10.08
N ASN A 183 -12.77 12.13 -8.98
CA ASN A 183 -13.93 11.53 -8.35
C ASN A 183 -15.12 11.49 -9.34
N GLY A 184 -15.58 10.29 -9.64
CA GLY A 184 -16.74 10.06 -10.50
C GLY A 184 -18.03 10.33 -9.75
N GLU A 185 -18.37 11.61 -9.52
CA GLU A 185 -19.65 12.11 -8.98
C GLU A 185 -20.37 11.09 -8.08
N GLU A 186 -19.89 10.89 -6.86
CA GLU A 186 -20.71 10.24 -5.84
C GLU A 186 -21.96 11.06 -5.63
N THR A 187 -23.06 10.56 -6.20
CA THR A 187 -24.40 11.03 -5.87
C THR A 187 -24.60 10.71 -4.40
N ASP A 188 -24.49 11.72 -3.54
CA ASP A 188 -25.14 11.74 -2.25
C ASP A 188 -26.61 11.35 -2.46
N ASP A 189 -26.89 10.05 -2.33
CA ASP A 189 -28.24 9.51 -2.18
C ASP A 189 -28.67 9.84 -0.75
N GLU A 190 -28.85 11.14 -0.49
CA GLU A 190 -29.72 11.62 0.56
C GLU A 190 -31.13 11.15 0.17
N GLU A 191 -31.48 9.94 0.60
CA GLU A 191 -32.86 9.44 0.67
C GLU A 191 -33.67 10.38 1.57
N GLU A 192 -34.05 11.53 1.03
CA GLU A 192 -35.11 12.39 1.50
C GLU A 192 -36.41 11.60 1.35
N THR A 193 -36.73 10.80 2.37
CA THR A 193 -38.06 10.18 2.48
C THR A 193 -39.10 11.27 2.74
N ASP A 194 -39.56 11.89 1.67
CA ASP A 194 -40.73 12.76 1.60
C ASP A 194 -42.00 11.87 1.69
N ASP A 195 -42.43 11.59 2.92
CA ASP A 195 -43.67 10.84 3.20
C ASP A 195 -44.84 11.81 3.46
N GLU A 196 -45.57 12.02 2.36
CA GLU A 196 -47.02 12.14 2.23
C GLU A 196 -47.75 13.45 2.59
N GLU A 197 -48.00 14.22 1.53
CA GLU A 197 -49.07 15.21 1.38
C GLU A 197 -50.50 14.60 1.42
N GLU A 198 -51.41 15.43 1.98
CA GLU A 198 -52.79 15.63 1.57
C GLU A 198 -53.89 14.63 1.99
N ASN A 199 -54.63 15.00 3.04
CA ASN A 199 -56.09 14.83 3.09
C ASN A 199 -56.77 15.99 3.84
N GLY A 200 -57.37 16.92 3.10
CA GLY A 200 -58.72 17.41 3.43
C GLY A 200 -58.90 18.84 3.97
N GLU A 201 -59.14 19.77 3.05
CA GLU A 201 -60.35 20.62 2.98
C GLU A 201 -60.58 21.74 4.04
N MET A 202 -60.30 22.97 3.57
CA MET A 202 -61.07 24.24 3.67
C MET A 202 -62.00 24.53 4.87
N ASP A 203 -61.77 25.68 5.53
CA ASP A 203 -62.74 26.79 5.76
C ASP A 203 -61.93 27.94 6.42
N ASP A 204 -61.54 28.99 5.66
CA ASP A 204 -62.16 30.32 5.67
C ASP A 204 -62.52 30.83 7.08
N GLU A 205 -61.84 31.89 7.55
CA GLU A 205 -62.44 33.16 8.00
C GLU A 205 -61.30 34.14 8.36
N GLU A 206 -61.06 35.12 7.49
CA GLU A 206 -60.35 36.35 7.86
C GLU A 206 -61.33 37.31 8.55
N ASP A 207 -60.99 37.84 9.72
CA ASP A 207 -61.41 39.20 10.07
C ASP A 207 -60.42 39.89 11.01
N ASN A 208 -60.08 41.12 10.61
CA ASN A 208 -59.13 42.04 11.24
C ASN A 208 -59.78 42.76 12.43
N GLY A 209 -59.04 42.92 13.54
CA GLY A 209 -59.50 43.67 14.71
C GLY A 209 -58.37 44.39 15.45
N GLU A 210 -57.97 45.52 14.89
CA GLU A 210 -57.30 46.72 15.42
C GLU A 210 -56.89 46.83 16.92
N GLU A 211 -55.60 47.17 17.06
CA GLU A 211 -54.92 48.12 17.96
C GLU A 211 -55.73 49.02 18.95
N MET A 212 -55.07 49.29 20.10
CA MET A 212 -55.06 50.51 20.96
C MET A 212 -55.80 50.53 22.31
N ASP A 213 -54.96 50.57 23.35
CA ASP A 213 -54.90 51.52 24.50
C ASP A 213 -56.16 52.34 24.81
N ASP A 214 -56.65 52.22 26.05
CA ASP A 214 -57.01 53.36 26.90
C ASP A 214 -57.24 52.85 28.33
N GLY A 215 -56.46 53.39 29.26
CA GLY A 215 -56.71 53.25 30.68
C GLY A 215 -57.95 54.07 31.11
N GLU A 216 -58.61 53.62 32.18
CA GLU A 216 -59.05 54.42 33.34
C GLU A 216 -60.16 53.69 34.13
N ASN A 217 -59.94 53.70 35.45
CA ASN A 217 -60.89 53.87 36.55
C ASN A 217 -61.28 52.70 37.48
N ASP A 218 -60.98 53.01 38.74
CA ASP A 218 -61.71 52.83 40.00
C ASP A 218 -62.27 51.47 40.36
N GLU A 219 -61.75 50.92 41.48
CA GLU A 219 -62.46 50.80 42.77
C GLU A 219 -61.49 50.52 43.93
#